data_AF-A0A934UM39-F1
#
_entry.id   AF-A0A934UM39-F1
#
_cell.length_a   1.000
_cell.length_b   1.000
_cell.length_c   1.000
_cell.angle_alpha   90.00
_cell.angle_beta   90.00
_cell.angle_gamma   90.00
#
_symmetry.space_group_name_H-M   'P 1'
#
loop_
_entity.id
_entity.type
_entity.pdbx_description
1 polymer ?
#
loop_
_entity_poly.entity_id
_entity_poly.type
_entity_poly.pdbx_seq_one_letter_code
_entity_poly.pdbx_strand_id
1 'polypeptide(L)' 'MEKRENKQIGTGKAETTRQNGESLVQVMKPFVKFGVLAVGVLASALITIVKHIPKPDTGHSAKRGKDNRVIKI' A
#
# COMPACT_ATOMS: atom_id res chain seq x y z
N MET A 1 40.51 46.60 44.22
CA MET A 1 39.15 46.03 44.12
C MET A 1 38.97 45.53 42.69
N GLU A 2 39.13 44.24 42.49
CA GLU A 2 39.10 43.59 41.18
C GLU A 2 37.65 43.19 40.84
N LYS A 3 37.09 43.72 39.75
CA LYS A 3 35.74 43.37 39.30
C LYS A 3 35.84 42.12 38.42
N ARG A 4 35.30 41.00 38.90
CA ARG A 4 35.16 39.77 38.10
C ARG A 4 33.88 39.86 37.27
N GLU A 5 34.04 39.85 35.96
CA GLU A 5 32.94 39.84 34.99
C GLU A 5 32.36 38.42 34.90
N ASN A 6 31.17 38.22 35.47
CA ASN A 6 30.42 36.99 35.29
C ASN A 6 29.90 36.93 33.86
N LYS A 7 30.58 36.15 33.00
CA LYS A 7 30.08 35.78 31.68
C LYS A 7 28.78 34.98 31.85
N GLN A 8 27.65 35.62 31.54
CA GLN A 8 26.35 34.95 31.43
C GLN A 8 26.40 33.97 30.23
N ILE A 9 26.71 32.71 30.52
CA ILE A 9 26.50 31.60 29.58
C ILE A 9 25.04 31.21 29.70
N GLY A 10 24.18 31.66 28.78
CA GLY A 10 22.80 31.19 28.76
C GLY A 10 21.76 32.10 28.15
N THR A 11 22.01 32.71 26.99
CA THR A 11 20.95 33.38 26.22
C THR A 11 21.05 33.12 24.73
N GLY A 12 21.62 31.99 24.34
CA GLY A 12 21.34 31.39 23.03
C GLY A 12 19.99 30.69 23.11
N LYS A 13 18.88 31.41 22.92
CA LYS A 13 17.63 30.75 22.50
C LYS A 13 17.95 30.09 21.16
N ALA A 14 18.36 28.82 21.20
CA ALA A 14 18.28 27.97 20.04
C ALA A 14 16.80 27.95 19.67
N GLU A 15 16.44 28.76 18.67
CA GLU A 15 15.13 28.67 18.04
C GLU A 15 15.01 27.24 17.54
N THR A 16 14.35 26.42 18.36
CA THR A 16 13.95 25.08 17.98
C THR A 16 12.89 25.31 16.94
N THR A 17 13.32 25.45 15.68
CA THR A 17 12.45 25.51 14.53
C THR A 17 11.58 24.28 14.63
N ARG A 18 10.29 24.47 14.96
CA ARG A 18 9.32 23.39 15.10
C ARG A 18 9.08 22.79 13.71
N GLN A 19 9.98 21.91 13.26
CA GLN A 19 9.83 21.07 12.07
C GLN A 19 8.99 19.82 12.34
N ASN A 20 8.09 19.87 13.34
CA ASN A 20 7.39 18.69 13.84
C ASN A 20 6.40 18.09 12.82
N GLY A 21 6.02 18.84 11.77
CA GLY A 21 5.13 18.36 10.71
C GLY A 21 5.86 17.67 9.54
N GLU A 22 6.93 18.28 9.03
CA GLU A 22 7.66 17.75 7.86
C GLU A 22 8.54 16.54 8.21
N SER A 23 9.13 16.54 9.41
CA SER A 23 9.93 15.43 9.93
C SER A 23 9.10 14.15 10.06
N LEU A 24 7.87 14.25 10.59
CA LEU A 24 7.03 13.09 10.83
C LEU A 24 6.62 12.38 9.53
N VAL A 25 6.24 13.16 8.51
CA VAL A 25 5.91 12.62 7.18
C VAL A 25 7.14 11.98 6.53
N GLN A 26 8.32 12.60 6.68
CA GLN A 26 9.56 12.07 6.13
C GLN A 26 9.98 10.74 6.79
N VAL A 27 9.75 10.60 8.10
CA VAL A 27 9.97 9.36 8.86
C VAL A 27 8.96 8.27 8.47
N MET A 28 7.73 8.65 8.09
CA MET A 28 6.70 7.70 7.68
C MET A 28 6.82 7.20 6.24
N LYS A 29 7.47 7.95 5.35
CA LYS A 29 7.70 7.56 3.93
C LYS A 29 8.15 6.10 3.71
N PRO A 30 9.17 5.57 4.41
CA PRO A 30 9.59 4.18 4.21
C PRO A 30 8.51 3.16 4.59
N PHE A 31 7.74 3.42 5.65
CA PHE A 31 6.65 2.53 6.08
C PHE A 31 5.49 2.53 5.10
N VAL A 32 5.13 3.71 4.57
CA VAL A 32 4.10 3.81 3.52
C VAL A 32 4.54 3.08 2.25
N LYS A 33 5.79 3.29 1.82
CA LYS A 33 6.36 2.60 0.65
C LYS A 33 6.36 1.08 0.83
N PHE A 34 6.75 0.59 2.01
CA PHE A 34 6.67 -0.82 2.35
C PHE A 34 5.23 -1.34 2.30
N GLY A 35 4.28 -0.61 2.91
CA GLY A 35 2.87 -0.99 2.89
C GLY A 35 2.30 -1.13 1.48
N VAL A 36 2.60 -0.18 0.59
CA VAL A 36 2.17 -0.24 -0.82
C VAL A 36 2.74 -1.47 -1.54
N LEU A 37 4.02 -1.77 -1.34
CA LEU A 37 4.65 -2.96 -1.94
C LEU A 37 4.06 -4.26 -1.40
N ALA A 38 3.85 -4.35 -0.09
CA ALA A 38 3.28 -5.52 0.56
C ALA A 38 1.84 -5.78 0.06
N VAL A 39 1.02 -4.73 -0.03
CA VAL A 39 -0.34 -4.82 -0.59
C VAL A 39 -0.30 -5.26 -2.06
N GLY A 40 0.66 -4.77 -2.84
CA GLY A 40 0.85 -5.20 -4.22
C GLY A 40 1.14 -6.71 -4.35
N VAL A 41 2.03 -7.23 -3.51
CA VAL A 41 2.33 -8.68 -3.47
C VAL A 41 1.10 -9.48 -3.09
N LEU A 42 0.39 -9.10 -2.01
CA LEU A 42 -0.83 -9.77 -1.57
C LEU A 42 -1.92 -9.77 -2.65
N ALA A 43 -2.13 -8.64 -3.31
CA ALA A 43 -3.09 -8.52 -4.40
C ALA A 43 -2.73 -9.45 -5.57
N SER A 44 -1.45 -9.49 -5.95
CA SER A 44 -0.98 -10.37 -7.04
C SER A 44 -1.19 -11.85 -6.72
N ALA A 45 -0.92 -12.26 -5.48
CA ALA A 45 -1.13 -13.63 -5.02
C ALA A 45 -2.63 -13.99 -5.04
N LEU A 46 -3.50 -13.12 -4.51
CA LEU A 46 -4.95 -13.33 -4.51
C LEU A 46 -5.51 -13.44 -5.93
N ILE A 47 -5.12 -12.55 -6.84
CA ILE A 47 -5.55 -12.61 -8.25
C ILE A 47 -5.10 -13.92 -8.89
N THR A 48 -3.87 -14.35 -8.61
CA THR A 48 -3.31 -15.58 -9.14
C THR A 48 -4.10 -16.79 -8.65
N ILE A 49 -4.42 -16.85 -7.36
CA ILE A 49 -5.26 -17.90 -6.79
C ILE A 49 -6.64 -17.91 -7.45
N VAL A 50 -7.32 -16.77 -7.51
CA VAL A 50 -8.67 -16.67 -8.11
C VAL A 50 -8.67 -17.06 -9.59
N LYS A 51 -7.61 -16.73 -10.33
CA LYS A 51 -7.47 -17.14 -11.74
C LYS A 51 -7.19 -18.63 -11.92
N HIS A 52 -6.47 -19.25 -10.99
CA HIS A 52 -6.14 -20.67 -11.04
C HIS A 52 -7.20 -21.57 -10.43
N ILE A 53 -8.13 -21.03 -9.63
CA ILE A 53 -9.32 -21.77 -9.22
C ILE A 53 -10.16 -21.99 -10.48
N PRO A 54 -10.33 -23.25 -10.94
CA PRO A 54 -11.18 -23.53 -12.07
C PRO A 54 -12.59 -23.09 -11.68
N LYS A 55 -13.11 -22.12 -12.42
CA LYS A 55 -14.48 -21.65 -12.20
C LYS A 55 -15.40 -22.85 -12.40
N PRO A 56 -16.30 -23.15 -11.45
CA PRO A 56 -17.33 -24.16 -11.70
C PRO A 56 -18.07 -23.71 -12.95
N ASP A 57 -18.19 -24.60 -13.93
CA ASP A 57 -18.80 -24.35 -15.23
C ASP A 57 -19.99 -23.39 -15.10
N THR A 58 -19.79 -22.11 -15.38
CA THR A 58 -20.89 -21.16 -15.53
C THR A 58 -21.51 -21.46 -16.89
N GLY A 59 -22.31 -22.52 -16.91
CA GLY A 59 -22.87 -23.10 -18.12
C GLY A 59 -21.80 -23.81 -18.95
N HIS A 60 -22.04 -25.06 -19.32
CA HIS A 60 -22.77 -25.28 -20.57
C HIS A 60 -23.53 -24.05 -21.07
N SER A 61 -22.77 -23.04 -21.51
CA SER A 61 -23.13 -22.26 -22.68
C SER A 61 -23.52 -23.29 -23.72
N ALA A 62 -24.79 -23.27 -24.11
CA ALA A 62 -25.33 -24.14 -25.12
C ALA A 62 -24.61 -23.88 -26.44
N LYS A 63 -23.45 -24.51 -26.65
CA LYS A 63 -23.06 -24.93 -28.00
C LYS A 63 -23.94 -26.13 -28.33
N ARG A 64 -25.24 -25.85 -28.50
CA ARG A 64 -26.21 -26.77 -29.08
C ARG A 64 -25.75 -26.94 -30.51
N GLY A 65 -24.92 -27.96 -30.74
CA GLY A 65 -24.67 -28.46 -32.09
C GLY A 65 -26.02 -28.54 -32.78
N LYS A 66 -26.14 -27.84 -33.90
CA LYS A 66 -27.34 -27.78 -34.71
C LYS A 66 -27.52 -29.15 -35.39
N ASP A 67 -27.84 -30.19 -34.63
CA ASP A 67 -28.25 -31.48 -35.20
C ASP A 67 -29.78 -31.53 -35.17
N ASN A 68 -30.35 -30.94 -36.23
CA ASN A 68 -31.79 -30.84 -36.48
C ASN A 68 -32.35 -32.16 -37.04
N ARG A 69 -31.97 -33.31 -36.45
CA ARG A 69 -32.44 -34.61 -36.92
C ARG A 69 -33.78 -34.93 -36.28
N VAL A 70 -34.85 -34.49 -36.96
CA VAL A 70 -36.22 -34.91 -36.68
C VAL A 70 -36.35 -36.38 -37.09
N ILE A 71 -36.51 -37.28 -36.11
CA ILE A 71 -36.98 -38.63 -36.36
C ILE A 71 -38.50 -38.53 -36.50
N LYS A 72 -39.02 -38.70 -37.72
CA LYS A 72 -40.45 -38.93 -37.96
C LYS A 72 -40.74 -40.40 -37.65
N ILE A 73 -41.73 -40.63 -36.80
CA ILE A 73 -42.39 -41.92 -36.58
C ILE A 73 -43.56 -42.02 -37.54
#